data_AF-A0A1C6SXA1-F1
#
_entry.id   AF-A0A1C6SXA1-F1
#
_cell.length_a   1.000
_cell.length_b   1.000
_cell.length_c   1.000
_cell.angle_alpha   90.00
_cell.angle_beta   90.00
_cell.angle_gamma   90.00
#
_symmetry.space_group_name_H-M   'P 1'
#
loop_
_entity.id
_entity.type
_entity.pdbx_description
1 polymer ?
#
loop_
_entity_poly.entity_id
_entity_poly.type
_entity_poly.pdbx_seq_one_letter_code
_entity_poly.pdbx_strand_id
1 'polypeptide(L)'
;MSDSPSEQLLTSVQDAVIQAYYPDRVRAAAGARTRAQAAQSVVTVFAGALVATFTLTSLATTATATRIAACAAVALWLGAATLYVRAIATVVPPPPTAARQARNAQTLIEEVLKRGDAEARQVDRRQSVANGLSVLALAATLLTFSLALFVEHPDKSRRGVLILKSDARVSLAALCGAEVSRVEGEIDVLSVRSQFVAVTLFSCGDRRDVKVRIPRNSVSVLLTKES
;
A
#
# COMPACT_ATOMS: atom_id res chain seq x y z
N MET A 1 22.14 -68.57 -1.63
CA MET A 1 21.90 -67.48 -2.59
C MET A 1 22.85 -66.38 -2.21
N SER A 2 23.92 -66.22 -2.98
CA SER A 2 24.94 -65.21 -2.72
C SER A 2 24.47 -63.93 -3.39
N ASP A 3 24.11 -62.92 -2.59
CA ASP A 3 23.82 -61.58 -3.12
C ASP A 3 24.99 -61.15 -3.99
N SER A 4 24.68 -60.76 -5.22
CA SER A 4 25.71 -60.39 -6.18
C SER A 4 26.39 -59.10 -5.70
N PRO A 5 27.72 -58.92 -5.84
CA PRO A 5 28.41 -57.70 -5.40
C PRO A 5 27.84 -56.41 -6.02
N SER A 6 27.10 -56.54 -7.12
CA SER A 6 26.36 -55.45 -7.76
C SER A 6 25.15 -54.98 -6.94
N GLU A 7 24.46 -55.87 -6.22
CA GLU A 7 23.34 -55.51 -5.34
C GLU A 7 23.82 -54.65 -4.18
N GLN A 8 24.90 -55.02 -3.50
CA GLN A 8 25.42 -54.22 -2.38
C GLN A 8 25.79 -52.79 -2.79
N LEU A 9 26.40 -52.62 -3.98
CA LEU A 9 26.70 -51.29 -4.52
C LEU A 9 25.43 -50.50 -4.83
N LEU A 10 24.42 -51.14 -5.44
CA LEU A 10 23.13 -50.52 -5.71
C LEU A 10 22.43 -50.06 -4.43
N THR A 11 22.42 -50.90 -3.38
CA THR A 11 21.81 -50.54 -2.09
C THR A 11 22.56 -49.40 -1.42
N SER A 12 23.90 -49.41 -1.45
CA SER A 12 24.71 -48.35 -0.86
C SER A 12 24.52 -46.99 -1.57
N VAL A 13 24.47 -46.99 -2.91
CA VAL A 13 24.18 -45.78 -3.69
C VAL A 13 22.77 -45.28 -3.40
N GLN A 14 21.79 -46.19 -3.33
CA GLN A 14 20.42 -45.85 -3.02
C GLN A 14 20.29 -45.22 -1.62
N ASP A 15 20.93 -45.80 -0.61
CA ASP A 15 20.94 -45.27 0.76
C ASP A 15 21.62 -43.90 0.83
N ALA A 16 22.73 -43.71 0.13
CA ALA A 16 23.41 -42.42 0.05
C ALA A 16 22.52 -41.34 -0.61
N VAL A 17 21.83 -41.68 -1.70
CA VAL A 17 20.88 -40.79 -2.38
C VAL A 17 19.68 -40.48 -1.47
N ILE A 18 19.13 -41.49 -0.78
CA ILE A 18 18.01 -41.27 0.16
C ILE A 18 18.47 -40.36 1.30
N GLN A 19 19.61 -40.63 1.94
CA GLN A 19 20.11 -39.77 3.03
C GLN A 19 20.39 -38.34 2.57
N ALA A 20 20.92 -38.15 1.37
CA ALA A 20 21.22 -36.82 0.85
C ALA A 20 19.95 -36.04 0.47
N TYR A 21 19.01 -36.66 -0.25
CA TYR A 21 17.90 -35.93 -0.88
C TYR A 21 16.56 -36.03 -0.15
N TYR A 22 16.34 -37.07 0.66
CA TYR A 22 15.08 -37.24 1.39
C TYR A 22 14.83 -36.13 2.42
N PRO A 23 15.81 -35.71 3.25
CA PRO A 23 15.59 -34.63 4.21
C PRO A 23 15.20 -33.32 3.54
N ASP A 24 15.84 -32.98 2.41
CA ASP A 24 15.56 -31.76 1.65
C ASP A 24 14.15 -31.79 1.05
N ARG A 25 13.71 -32.94 0.53
CA ARG A 25 12.35 -33.10 0.00
C ARG A 25 11.28 -33.02 1.08
N VAL A 26 11.51 -33.61 2.25
CA VAL A 26 10.60 -33.48 3.40
C VAL A 26 10.57 -32.03 3.91
N ARG A 27 11.72 -31.33 3.88
CA ARG A 27 11.83 -29.92 4.30
C ARG A 27 11.32 -28.93 3.25
N ALA A 28 11.21 -29.29 1.98
CA ALA A 28 10.80 -28.38 0.91
C ALA A 28 9.44 -27.70 1.20
N ALA A 29 8.47 -28.46 1.73
CA ALA A 29 7.18 -27.93 2.16
C ALA A 29 7.30 -26.94 3.34
N ALA A 30 8.17 -27.25 4.31
CA ALA A 30 8.46 -26.35 5.43
C ALA A 30 9.13 -25.06 4.95
N GLY A 31 10.08 -25.16 4.01
CA GLY A 31 10.76 -24.02 3.37
C GLY A 31 9.80 -23.11 2.59
N ALA A 32 8.84 -23.68 1.86
CA ALA A 32 7.80 -22.90 1.19
C ALA A 32 6.94 -22.10 2.20
N ARG A 33 6.58 -22.71 3.34
CA ARG A 33 5.86 -22.03 4.42
C ARG A 33 6.69 -20.94 5.09
N THR A 34 7.99 -21.15 5.33
CA THR A 34 8.86 -20.11 5.92
C THR A 34 9.00 -18.90 4.99
N ARG A 35 9.16 -19.13 3.68
CA ARG A 35 9.14 -18.04 2.68
C ARG A 35 7.82 -17.28 2.69
N ALA A 36 6.70 -17.99 2.81
CA ALA A 36 5.37 -17.39 2.93
C ALA A 36 5.23 -16.50 4.19
N GLN A 37 5.70 -16.99 5.34
CA GLN A 37 5.66 -16.27 6.61
C GLN A 37 6.52 -15.00 6.57
N ALA A 38 7.71 -15.09 5.97
CA ALA A 38 8.57 -13.93 5.75
C ALA A 38 7.92 -12.90 4.82
N ALA A 39 7.25 -13.34 3.75
CA ALA A 39 6.51 -12.42 2.87
C ALA A 39 5.32 -11.77 3.59
N GLN A 40 4.60 -12.53 4.41
CA GLN A 40 3.46 -12.02 5.18
C GLN A 40 3.86 -10.90 6.13
N SER A 41 4.99 -11.03 6.85
CA SER A 41 5.43 -9.99 7.80
C SER A 41 5.77 -8.68 7.09
N VAL A 42 6.38 -8.75 5.91
CA VAL A 42 6.66 -7.56 5.08
C VAL A 42 5.34 -6.89 4.67
N VAL A 43 4.39 -7.67 4.17
CA VAL A 43 3.08 -7.18 3.74
C VAL A 43 2.31 -6.51 4.87
N THR A 44 2.30 -7.10 6.06
CA THR A 44 1.60 -6.51 7.22
C THR A 44 2.26 -5.23 7.69
N VAL A 45 3.60 -5.13 7.65
CA VAL A 45 4.32 -3.90 7.97
C VAL A 45 3.96 -2.79 6.97
N PHE A 46 3.95 -3.07 5.67
CA PHE A 46 3.56 -2.08 4.66
C PHE A 46 2.10 -1.64 4.80
N ALA A 47 1.18 -2.59 5.02
CA ALA A 47 -0.22 -2.28 5.26
C ALA A 47 -0.39 -1.38 6.49
N GLY A 48 0.28 -1.71 7.60
CA GLY A 48 0.25 -0.90 8.82
C GLY A 48 0.84 0.49 8.64
N ALA A 49 1.99 0.61 7.95
CA ALA A 49 2.62 1.88 7.66
C ALA A 49 1.74 2.80 6.80
N LEU A 50 1.05 2.24 5.80
CA LEU A 50 0.11 3.00 4.96
C LEU A 50 -1.09 3.49 5.76
N VAL A 51 -1.71 2.62 6.56
CA VAL A 51 -2.84 3.01 7.42
C VAL A 51 -2.42 4.10 8.40
N ALA A 52 -1.25 3.97 9.04
CA ALA A 52 -0.72 4.99 9.94
C ALA A 52 -0.45 6.31 9.22
N THR A 53 0.20 6.27 8.05
CA THR A 53 0.47 7.45 7.22
C THR A 53 -0.82 8.15 6.86
N PHE A 54 -1.84 7.42 6.41
CA PHE A 54 -3.13 7.98 6.02
C PHE A 54 -3.95 8.51 7.18
N THR A 55 -3.78 7.94 8.37
CA THR A 55 -4.40 8.44 9.60
C THR A 55 -3.76 9.77 10.02
N LEU A 56 -2.43 9.87 9.92
CA LEU A 56 -1.68 11.07 10.31
C LEU A 56 -1.77 12.21 9.28
N THR A 57 -1.91 11.91 7.99
CA THR A 57 -1.83 12.92 6.92
C THR A 57 -3.15 13.61 6.59
N SER A 58 -4.21 13.42 7.39
CA SER A 58 -5.55 13.97 7.13
C SER A 58 -5.98 13.73 5.67
N LEU A 59 -6.20 12.46 5.33
CA LEU A 59 -6.63 12.04 3.99
C LEU A 59 -7.80 12.88 3.44
N ALA A 60 -8.68 13.34 4.34
CA ALA A 60 -9.82 14.21 4.07
C ALA A 60 -9.48 15.60 3.50
N THR A 61 -8.20 15.98 3.42
CA THR A 61 -7.74 17.25 2.81
C THR A 61 -7.04 17.06 1.47
N THR A 62 -6.72 15.82 1.10
CA THR A 62 -6.02 15.50 -0.16
C THR A 62 -6.98 15.51 -1.36
N ALA A 63 -6.45 15.62 -2.58
CA ALA A 63 -7.27 15.50 -3.79
C ALA A 63 -8.06 14.18 -3.84
N THR A 64 -9.30 14.20 -4.33
CA THR A 64 -10.17 13.01 -4.39
C THR A 64 -9.52 11.85 -5.14
N ALA A 65 -8.78 12.13 -6.23
CA ALA A 65 -8.02 11.12 -6.96
C ALA A 65 -6.96 10.43 -6.07
N THR A 66 -6.21 11.20 -5.29
CA THR A 66 -5.22 10.68 -4.33
C THR A 66 -5.90 9.84 -3.24
N ARG A 67 -7.08 10.25 -2.75
CA ARG A 67 -7.85 9.46 -1.76
C ARG A 67 -8.28 8.11 -2.33
N ILE A 68 -8.83 8.09 -3.55
CA ILE A 68 -9.28 6.86 -4.20
C ILE A 68 -8.09 5.92 -4.42
N ALA A 69 -6.97 6.45 -4.93
CA ALA A 69 -5.74 5.68 -5.12
C ALA A 69 -5.20 5.12 -3.79
N ALA A 70 -5.19 5.93 -2.73
CA ALA A 70 -4.80 5.52 -1.39
C ALA A 70 -5.69 4.38 -0.85
N CYS A 71 -7.01 4.53 -0.94
CA CYS A 71 -7.96 3.50 -0.52
C CYS A 71 -7.77 2.20 -1.31
N ALA A 72 -7.59 2.29 -2.63
CA ALA A 72 -7.32 1.15 -3.48
C ALA A 72 -5.99 0.45 -3.09
N ALA A 73 -4.94 1.22 -2.82
CA ALA A 73 -3.66 0.68 -2.36
C ALA A 73 -3.81 -0.10 -1.04
N VAL A 74 -4.53 0.47 -0.04
CA VAL A 74 -4.79 -0.23 1.23
C VAL A 74 -5.60 -1.52 1.00
N ALA A 75 -6.65 -1.46 0.19
CA ALA A 75 -7.47 -2.63 -0.12
C ALA A 75 -6.66 -3.75 -0.81
N LEU A 76 -5.76 -3.39 -1.74
CA LEU A 76 -4.88 -4.33 -2.41
C LEU A 76 -3.89 -4.98 -1.43
N TRP A 77 -3.30 -4.20 -0.51
CA TRP A 77 -2.42 -4.73 0.53
C TRP A 77 -3.15 -5.69 1.49
N LEU A 78 -4.37 -5.36 1.91
CA LEU A 78 -5.21 -6.24 2.73
C LEU A 78 -5.59 -7.53 1.98
N GLY A 79 -5.93 -7.40 0.70
CA GLY A 79 -6.18 -8.55 -0.17
C GLY A 79 -4.96 -9.45 -0.28
N ALA A 80 -3.77 -8.88 -0.50
CA ALA A 80 -2.51 -9.62 -0.57
C ALA A 80 -2.22 -10.34 0.75
N ALA A 81 -2.37 -9.66 1.90
CA ALA A 81 -2.21 -10.26 3.22
C ALA A 81 -3.13 -11.47 3.41
N THR A 82 -4.40 -11.33 3.02
CA THR A 82 -5.40 -12.41 3.11
C THR A 82 -5.02 -13.60 2.23
N LEU A 83 -4.51 -13.36 1.02
CA LEU A 83 -4.04 -14.42 0.13
C LEU A 83 -2.79 -15.14 0.68
N TYR A 84 -1.86 -14.43 1.31
CA TYR A 84 -0.72 -15.07 1.98
C TYR A 84 -1.16 -15.94 3.15
N VAL A 85 -2.06 -15.43 4.01
CA VAL A 85 -2.64 -16.22 5.11
C VAL A 85 -3.32 -17.47 4.55
N ARG A 86 -4.12 -17.32 3.48
CA ARG A 86 -4.74 -18.47 2.81
C ARG A 86 -3.69 -19.44 2.28
N ALA A 87 -2.62 -18.96 1.65
CA ALA A 87 -1.56 -19.80 1.10
C ALA A 87 -0.89 -20.66 2.19
N ILE A 88 -0.74 -20.12 3.41
CA ILE A 88 -0.12 -20.81 4.55
C ILE A 88 -1.11 -21.72 5.27
N ALA A 89 -2.32 -21.26 5.52
CA ALA A 89 -3.29 -21.91 6.40
C ALA A 89 -4.06 -23.06 5.72
N THR A 90 -4.19 -23.06 4.39
CA THR A 90 -4.96 -24.11 3.69
C THR A 90 -4.11 -25.35 3.42
N VAL A 91 -4.30 -26.37 4.26
CA VAL A 91 -3.75 -27.72 4.08
C VAL A 91 -4.22 -28.30 2.75
N VAL A 92 -3.31 -28.95 2.01
CA VAL A 92 -3.64 -29.69 0.78
C VAL A 92 -4.14 -31.08 1.19
N PRO A 93 -5.44 -31.40 1.01
CA PRO A 93 -5.94 -32.71 1.39
C PRO A 93 -5.28 -33.80 0.51
N PRO A 94 -4.87 -34.94 1.10
CA PRO A 94 -4.32 -36.03 0.33
C PRO A 94 -5.40 -36.64 -0.58
N PRO A 95 -5.03 -37.12 -1.78
CA PRO A 95 -5.96 -37.84 -2.64
C PRO A 95 -6.47 -39.11 -1.94
N PRO A 96 -7.77 -39.43 -2.05
CA PRO A 96 -8.44 -40.45 -1.22
C PRO A 96 -7.91 -41.88 -1.42
N THR A 97 -7.21 -42.15 -2.52
CA THR A 97 -6.72 -43.49 -2.86
C THR A 97 -5.29 -43.77 -2.40
N ALA A 98 -4.54 -42.74 -2.01
CA ALA A 98 -3.09 -42.84 -2.01
C ALA A 98 -2.50 -43.54 -0.77
N ALA A 99 -3.21 -43.61 0.35
CA ALA A 99 -2.77 -44.41 1.50
C ALA A 99 -3.12 -45.91 1.36
N ARG A 100 -4.11 -46.25 0.52
CA ARG A 100 -4.59 -47.64 0.35
C ARG A 100 -3.86 -48.41 -0.76
N GLN A 101 -3.12 -47.73 -1.63
CA GLN A 101 -2.45 -48.33 -2.79
C GLN A 101 -0.96 -48.65 -2.58
N ALA A 102 -0.32 -48.12 -1.54
CA ALA A 102 1.09 -48.42 -1.25
C ALA A 102 1.21 -49.83 -0.64
N ARG A 103 1.53 -50.82 -1.48
CA ARG A 103 1.78 -52.21 -1.04
C ARG A 103 3.23 -52.47 -0.62
N ASN A 104 4.18 -51.62 -1.06
CA ASN A 104 5.62 -51.81 -0.88
C ASN A 104 6.30 -50.51 -0.40
N ALA A 105 7.47 -50.60 0.23
CA ALA A 105 8.21 -49.45 0.75
C ALA A 105 8.61 -48.44 -0.35
N GLN A 106 9.05 -48.92 -1.53
CA GLN A 106 9.38 -48.06 -2.67
C GLN A 106 8.15 -47.24 -3.14
N THR A 107 6.98 -47.86 -3.26
CA THR A 107 5.76 -47.16 -3.69
C THR A 107 5.27 -46.16 -2.64
N LEU A 108 5.53 -46.41 -1.35
CA LEU A 108 5.29 -45.42 -0.29
C LEU A 108 6.20 -44.20 -0.44
N ILE A 109 7.50 -44.39 -0.69
CA ILE A 109 8.47 -43.30 -0.86
C ILE A 109 8.13 -42.45 -2.08
N GLU A 110 7.87 -43.07 -3.23
CA GLU A 110 7.45 -42.36 -4.46
C GLU A 110 6.19 -41.53 -4.24
N GLU A 111 5.20 -42.09 -3.53
CA GLU A 111 3.96 -41.39 -3.23
C GLU A 111 4.17 -40.22 -2.25
N VAL A 112 5.03 -40.38 -1.23
CA VAL A 112 5.41 -39.28 -0.32
C VAL A 112 6.10 -38.14 -1.09
N LEU A 113 7.05 -38.47 -1.97
CA LEU A 113 7.75 -37.47 -2.79
C LEU A 113 6.79 -36.75 -3.75
N LYS A 114 5.93 -37.51 -4.44
CA LYS A 114 4.93 -36.96 -5.36
C LYS A 114 3.94 -36.02 -4.64
N ARG A 115 3.55 -36.35 -3.41
CA ARG A 115 2.70 -35.49 -2.57
C ARG A 115 3.43 -34.23 -2.14
N GLY A 116 4.68 -34.34 -1.71
CA GLY A 116 5.50 -33.17 -1.37
C GLY A 116 5.60 -32.20 -2.54
N ASP A 117 5.85 -32.71 -3.75
CA ASP A 117 5.93 -31.90 -4.97
C ASP A 117 4.58 -31.32 -5.40
N ALA A 118 3.47 -32.01 -5.14
CA ALA A 118 2.12 -31.50 -5.41
C ALA A 118 1.73 -30.40 -4.42
N GLU A 119 2.00 -30.58 -3.12
CA GLU A 119 1.78 -29.56 -2.09
C GLU A 119 2.62 -28.32 -2.37
N ALA A 120 3.92 -28.48 -2.64
CA ALA A 120 4.82 -27.39 -2.98
C ALA A 120 4.30 -26.58 -4.18
N ARG A 121 3.94 -27.26 -5.29
CA ARG A 121 3.38 -26.59 -6.48
C ARG A 121 2.08 -25.84 -6.18
N GLN A 122 1.22 -26.37 -5.31
CA GLN A 122 -0.03 -25.71 -4.97
C GLN A 122 0.19 -24.48 -4.08
N VAL A 123 1.13 -24.56 -3.14
CA VAL A 123 1.56 -23.42 -2.32
C VAL A 123 2.21 -22.35 -3.20
N ASP A 124 3.13 -22.72 -4.09
CA ASP A 124 3.80 -21.80 -5.01
C ASP A 124 2.79 -21.11 -5.93
N ARG A 125 1.79 -21.84 -6.45
CA ARG A 125 0.71 -21.22 -7.24
C ARG A 125 -0.08 -20.19 -6.43
N ARG A 126 -0.43 -20.48 -5.18
CA ARG A 126 -1.14 -19.53 -4.31
C ARG A 126 -0.27 -18.31 -3.99
N GLN A 127 1.02 -18.53 -3.71
CA GLN A 127 1.99 -17.46 -3.50
C GLN A 127 2.16 -16.59 -4.75
N SER A 128 2.18 -17.16 -5.96
CA SER A 128 2.31 -16.39 -7.20
C SER A 128 1.16 -15.38 -7.38
N VAL A 129 -0.06 -15.77 -7.01
CA VAL A 129 -1.22 -14.86 -7.03
C VAL A 129 -1.09 -13.77 -5.97
N ALA A 130 -0.65 -14.14 -4.74
CA ALA A 130 -0.41 -13.17 -3.68
C ALA A 130 0.72 -12.18 -4.04
N ASN A 131 1.78 -12.64 -4.68
CA ASN A 131 2.87 -11.84 -5.23
C ASN A 131 2.36 -10.86 -6.29
N GLY A 132 1.57 -11.36 -7.24
CA GLY A 132 0.97 -10.50 -8.27
C GLY A 132 0.12 -9.39 -7.67
N LEU A 133 -0.70 -9.71 -6.66
CA LEU A 133 -1.50 -8.71 -5.96
C LEU A 133 -0.64 -7.72 -5.16
N SER A 134 0.47 -8.17 -4.58
CA SER A 134 1.43 -7.31 -3.86
C SER A 134 2.12 -6.34 -4.81
N VAL A 135 2.49 -6.77 -6.03
CA VAL A 135 3.06 -5.90 -7.07
C VAL A 135 2.05 -4.83 -7.49
N LEU A 136 0.78 -5.20 -7.68
CA LEU A 136 -0.28 -4.24 -7.96
C LEU A 136 -0.49 -3.25 -6.80
N ALA A 137 -0.46 -3.73 -5.56
CA ALA A 137 -0.56 -2.89 -4.37
C ALA A 137 0.59 -1.88 -4.31
N LEU A 138 1.83 -2.32 -4.57
CA LEU A 138 3.00 -1.46 -4.62
C LEU A 138 2.89 -0.41 -5.73
N ALA A 139 2.47 -0.80 -6.94
CA ALA A 139 2.24 0.13 -8.04
C ALA A 139 1.18 1.18 -7.69
N ALA A 140 0.07 0.77 -7.05
CA ALA A 140 -0.96 1.68 -6.57
C ALA A 140 -0.45 2.63 -5.48
N THR A 141 0.41 2.16 -4.57
CA THR A 141 1.07 2.99 -3.57
C THR A 141 1.98 4.05 -4.23
N LEU A 142 2.83 3.65 -5.18
CA LEU A 142 3.69 4.58 -5.92
C LEU A 142 2.88 5.61 -6.72
N LEU A 143 1.79 5.17 -7.35
CA LEU A 143 0.86 6.06 -8.04
C LEU A 143 0.21 7.05 -7.06
N THR A 144 -0.20 6.59 -5.87
CA THR A 144 -0.77 7.45 -4.83
C THR A 144 0.22 8.54 -4.41
N PHE A 145 1.49 8.19 -4.17
CA PHE A 145 2.53 9.17 -3.86
C PHE A 145 2.78 10.13 -5.03
N SER A 146 2.83 9.63 -6.25
CA SER A 146 3.00 10.47 -7.44
C SER A 146 1.84 11.46 -7.57
N LEU A 147 0.59 11.02 -7.41
CA LEU A 147 -0.57 11.89 -7.41
C LEU A 147 -0.52 12.91 -6.27
N ALA A 148 -0.09 12.51 -5.06
CA ALA A 148 0.04 13.42 -3.94
C ALA A 148 1.07 14.55 -4.19
N LEU A 149 2.14 14.25 -4.95
CA LEU A 149 3.20 15.22 -5.27
C LEU A 149 2.85 16.12 -6.45
N PHE A 150 2.21 15.57 -7.50
CA PHE A 150 1.99 16.28 -8.76
C PHE A 150 0.58 16.86 -8.92
N VAL A 151 -0.43 16.30 -8.24
CA VAL A 151 -1.81 16.82 -8.32
C VAL A 151 -1.98 17.91 -7.26
N GLU A 152 -2.10 19.15 -7.74
CA GLU A 152 -2.48 20.26 -6.88
C GLU A 152 -3.81 19.96 -6.20
N HIS A 153 -3.89 20.24 -4.90
CA HIS A 153 -5.08 19.94 -4.13
C HIS A 153 -6.21 20.86 -4.61
N PRO A 154 -7.31 20.30 -5.16
CA PRO A 154 -8.39 21.11 -5.71
C PRO A 154 -9.07 21.99 -4.65
N ASP A 155 -8.95 21.63 -3.37
CA ASP A 155 -9.47 22.37 -2.23
C ASP A 155 -8.48 23.39 -1.63
N LYS A 156 -7.28 23.59 -2.23
CA LYS A 156 -6.33 24.57 -1.69
C LYS A 156 -6.92 25.97 -1.65
N SER A 157 -7.65 26.36 -2.69
CA SER A 157 -8.31 27.66 -2.75
C SER A 157 -9.83 27.52 -2.78
N ARG A 158 -10.51 28.35 -1.98
CA ARG A 158 -11.97 28.51 -2.04
C ARG A 158 -12.32 29.98 -2.24
N ARG A 159 -13.30 30.24 -3.10
CA ARG A 159 -13.84 31.60 -3.26
C ARG A 159 -14.44 32.05 -1.92
N GLY A 160 -14.01 33.21 -1.48
CA GLY A 160 -14.44 33.76 -0.22
C GLY A 160 -14.25 35.26 -0.14
N VAL A 161 -14.77 35.80 0.96
CA VAL A 161 -14.79 37.22 1.26
C VAL A 161 -14.13 37.42 2.62
N LEU A 162 -13.19 38.36 2.67
CA LEU A 162 -12.51 38.77 3.89
C LEU A 162 -12.93 40.18 4.25
N ILE A 163 -13.37 40.35 5.49
CA ILE A 163 -13.59 41.66 6.08
C ILE A 163 -12.34 42.01 6.88
N LEU A 164 -11.70 43.12 6.52
CA LEU A 164 -10.45 43.55 7.11
C LEU A 164 -10.68 44.55 8.24
N LYS A 165 -9.82 44.52 9.25
CA LYS A 165 -9.68 45.56 10.26
C LYS A 165 -8.96 46.78 9.67
N SER A 166 -9.01 47.92 10.37
CA SER A 166 -8.50 49.21 9.87
C SER A 166 -7.01 49.18 9.51
N ASP A 167 -6.19 48.47 10.27
CA ASP A 167 -4.75 48.29 10.03
C ASP A 167 -4.44 47.62 8.68
N ALA A 168 -5.14 46.52 8.37
CA ALA A 168 -4.98 45.83 7.08
C ALA A 168 -5.58 46.61 5.92
N ARG A 169 -6.65 47.39 6.14
CA ARG A 169 -7.22 48.26 5.09
C ARG A 169 -6.23 49.30 4.62
N VAL A 170 -5.53 49.98 5.54
CA VAL A 170 -4.51 50.98 5.19
C VAL A 170 -3.37 50.34 4.41
N SER A 171 -2.88 49.18 4.88
CA SER A 171 -1.79 48.45 4.23
C SER A 171 -2.18 47.97 2.82
N LEU A 172 -3.40 47.45 2.66
CA LEU A 172 -3.89 46.96 1.37
C LEU A 172 -4.23 48.12 0.42
N ALA A 173 -4.76 49.23 0.94
CA ALA A 173 -5.02 50.43 0.14
C ALA A 173 -3.74 51.02 -0.43
N ALA A 174 -2.64 51.00 0.33
CA ALA A 174 -1.32 51.40 -0.17
C ALA A 174 -0.81 50.51 -1.31
N LEU A 175 -1.18 49.22 -1.33
CA LEU A 175 -0.77 48.27 -2.37
C LEU A 175 -1.68 48.29 -3.61
N CYS A 176 -2.98 48.50 -3.42
CA CYS A 176 -4.00 48.43 -4.47
C CYS A 176 -4.44 49.79 -4.99
N GLY A 177 -4.04 50.90 -4.35
CA GLY A 177 -4.40 52.27 -4.77
C GLY A 177 -5.85 52.67 -4.49
N ALA A 178 -6.63 51.84 -3.81
CA ALA A 178 -8.03 52.09 -3.46
C ALA A 178 -8.34 51.56 -2.06
N GLU A 179 -9.23 52.23 -1.34
CA GLU A 179 -9.67 51.77 -0.03
C GLU A 179 -10.62 50.57 -0.19
N VAL A 180 -10.20 49.40 0.30
CA VAL A 180 -10.97 48.15 0.18
C VAL A 180 -11.37 47.66 1.57
N SER A 181 -12.64 47.82 1.91
CA SER A 181 -13.21 47.32 3.18
C SER A 181 -13.53 45.81 3.13
N ARG A 182 -13.84 45.32 1.94
CA ARG A 182 -14.24 43.94 1.64
C ARG A 182 -13.38 43.41 0.51
N VAL A 183 -12.64 42.35 0.80
CA VAL A 183 -11.75 41.71 -0.16
C VAL A 183 -12.39 40.42 -0.65
N GLU A 184 -12.65 40.33 -1.94
CA GLU A 184 -13.12 39.11 -2.60
C GLU A 184 -11.98 38.45 -3.35
N GLY A 185 -11.87 37.13 -3.19
CA GLY A 185 -10.81 36.39 -3.85
C GLY A 185 -10.86 34.90 -3.54
N GLU A 186 -9.81 34.23 -3.98
CA GLU A 186 -9.57 32.83 -3.67
C GLU A 186 -8.71 32.72 -2.41
N ILE A 187 -9.34 32.25 -1.33
CA ILE A 187 -8.71 32.09 -0.03
C ILE A 187 -8.05 30.72 0.04
N ASP A 188 -6.77 30.70 0.39
CA ASP A 188 -6.07 29.46 0.70
C ASP A 188 -6.58 28.89 2.04
N VAL A 189 -7.36 27.81 1.99
CA VAL A 189 -8.04 27.24 3.17
C VAL A 189 -7.04 26.74 4.21
N LEU A 190 -5.87 26.27 3.78
CA LEU A 190 -4.82 25.79 4.67
C LEU A 190 -4.17 26.95 5.44
N SER A 191 -4.07 28.12 4.80
CA SER A 191 -3.50 29.32 5.39
C SER A 191 -4.36 29.92 6.52
N VAL A 192 -5.67 29.60 6.56
CA VAL A 192 -6.62 30.15 7.54
C VAL A 192 -6.24 29.83 8.99
N ARG A 193 -5.59 28.67 9.21
CA ARG A 193 -5.10 28.25 10.54
C ARG A 193 -3.71 28.78 10.88
N SER A 194 -3.03 29.42 9.92
CA SER A 194 -1.69 29.96 10.11
C SER A 194 -1.73 31.42 10.58
N GLN A 195 -0.56 32.01 10.85
CA GLN A 195 -0.45 33.43 11.22
C GLN A 195 -0.86 34.38 10.09
N PHE A 196 -0.88 33.90 8.84
CA PHE A 196 -1.21 34.70 7.66
C PHE A 196 -2.23 33.98 6.80
N VAL A 197 -3.31 34.66 6.43
CA VAL A 197 -4.27 34.17 5.44
C VAL A 197 -3.76 34.57 4.06
N ALA A 198 -3.44 33.59 3.23
CA ALA A 198 -3.07 33.80 1.83
C ALA A 198 -4.34 33.89 0.97
N VAL A 199 -4.40 34.91 0.14
CA VAL A 199 -5.58 35.24 -0.67
C VAL A 199 -5.10 35.67 -2.04
N THR A 200 -5.66 35.09 -3.08
CA THR A 200 -5.49 35.58 -4.45
C THR A 200 -6.64 36.52 -4.77
N LEU A 201 -6.34 37.80 -4.90
CA LEU A 201 -7.31 38.86 -5.19
C LEU A 201 -7.68 38.83 -6.67
N PHE A 202 -8.98 38.93 -6.99
CA PHE A 202 -9.41 39.06 -8.39
C PHE A 202 -8.92 40.36 -9.03
N SER A 203 -8.90 41.45 -8.25
CA SER A 203 -8.35 42.74 -8.65
C SER A 203 -7.71 43.49 -7.47
N CYS A 204 -6.61 44.19 -7.73
CA CYS A 204 -5.90 45.06 -6.81
C CYS A 204 -5.30 46.22 -7.61
N GLY A 205 -6.09 47.29 -7.77
CA GLY A 205 -5.81 48.35 -8.75
C GLY A 205 -5.88 47.79 -10.16
N ASP A 206 -4.85 48.07 -10.97
CA ASP A 206 -4.74 47.58 -12.35
C ASP A 206 -4.26 46.12 -12.45
N ARG A 207 -3.88 45.49 -11.33
CA ARG A 207 -3.33 44.13 -11.29
C ARG A 207 -4.43 43.10 -11.00
N ARG A 208 -4.39 41.96 -11.69
CA ARG A 208 -5.26 40.80 -11.46
C ARG A 208 -4.48 39.65 -10.82
N ASP A 209 -5.21 38.76 -10.15
CA ASP A 209 -4.69 37.54 -9.53
C ASP A 209 -3.50 37.77 -8.57
N VAL A 210 -3.55 38.88 -7.82
CA VAL A 210 -2.47 39.26 -6.89
C VAL A 210 -2.58 38.42 -5.61
N LYS A 211 -1.53 37.65 -5.33
CA LYS A 211 -1.44 36.87 -4.09
C LYS A 211 -0.95 37.73 -2.93
N VAL A 212 -1.80 37.93 -1.93
CA VAL A 212 -1.50 38.71 -0.72
C VAL A 212 -1.54 37.80 0.51
N ARG A 213 -0.67 38.08 1.49
CA ARG A 213 -0.66 37.42 2.80
C ARG A 213 -1.10 38.43 3.85
N ILE A 214 -2.25 38.19 4.45
CA ILE A 214 -2.86 39.11 5.43
C ILE A 214 -2.70 38.50 6.83
N PRO A 215 -2.13 39.22 7.81
CA PRO A 215 -2.05 38.74 9.18
C PRO A 215 -3.43 38.32 9.72
N ARG A 216 -3.50 37.16 10.37
CA ARG A 216 -4.77 36.59 10.85
C ARG A 216 -5.47 37.49 11.86
N ASN A 217 -4.71 38.23 12.67
CA ASN A 217 -5.22 39.19 13.64
C ASN A 217 -5.86 40.44 12.99
N SER A 218 -5.56 40.73 11.73
CA SER A 218 -6.13 41.86 10.97
C SER A 218 -7.37 41.47 10.15
N VAL A 219 -7.78 40.20 10.17
CA VAL A 219 -9.04 39.71 9.58
C VAL A 219 -10.13 39.70 10.66
N SER A 220 -11.25 40.38 10.44
CA SER A 220 -12.38 40.37 11.38
C SER A 220 -13.32 39.19 11.14
N VAL A 221 -13.67 38.94 9.88
CA VAL A 221 -14.59 37.87 9.48
C VAL A 221 -14.10 37.26 8.16
N LEU A 222 -14.22 35.93 8.06
CA LEU A 222 -13.90 35.15 6.88
C LEU A 222 -15.15 34.36 6.48
N LEU A 223 -15.66 34.62 5.27
CA LEU A 223 -16.80 33.94 4.69
C LEU A 223 -16.34 33.15 3.46
N THR A 224 -16.37 31.82 3.53
CA THR A 224 -16.11 30.94 2.38
C THR A 224 -17.43 30.39 1.87
N LYS A 225 -17.60 30.33 0.54
CA LYS A 225 -18.76 29.66 -0.04
C LYS A 225 -18.52 28.15 -0.01
N GLU A 226 -19.42 27.38 0.60
CA GLU A 226 -19.45 25.93 0.39
C GLU A 226 -19.83 25.66 -1.06
N SER A 227 -18.97 24.93 -1.77
CA SER A 227 -19.18 24.47 -3.15
C SER A 227 -20.00 23.20 -3.20
#